data_AF-A0A4R7T9Z8-F1
#
_entry.id   AF-A0A4R7T9Z8-F1
#
_cell.length_a   1.000
_cell.length_b   1.000
_cell.length_c   1.000
_cell.angle_alpha   90.00
_cell.angle_beta   90.00
_cell.angle_gamma   90.00
#
_symmetry.space_group_name_H-M   'P 1'
#
loop_
_entity.id
_entity.type
_entity.pdbx_description
1 polymer ?
#
loop_
_entity_poly.entity_id
_entity_poly.type
_entity_poly.pdbx_seq_one_letter_code
_entity_poly.pdbx_strand_id
1 'polypeptide(L)' 'MTCAQLVELVTAFLEGTLDSETERRFVEHLAMCEGCEIYLDQIRRSIDEVGRLRAESLSEETRDRLLDAFRNFPRDS' A
#
# COMPACT_ATOMS: atom_id res chain seq x y z
N MET A 1 -2.84 -8.55 -19.43
CA MET A 1 -1.55 -8.20 -18.80
C MET A 1 -0.77 -9.49 -18.53
N THR A 2 0.55 -9.47 -18.66
CA THR A 2 1.43 -10.60 -18.30
C THR A 2 1.90 -10.50 -16.84
N CYS A 3 2.42 -11.58 -16.26
CA CYS A 3 2.98 -11.55 -14.90
C CYS A 3 4.15 -10.55 -14.78
N ALA A 4 4.99 -10.42 -15.82
CA ALA A 4 6.09 -9.45 -15.83
C ALA A 4 5.58 -8.01 -15.75
N GLN A 5 4.55 -7.68 -16.53
CA GLN A 5 3.93 -6.36 -16.48
C GLN A 5 3.28 -6.08 -15.12
N LEU A 6 2.66 -7.09 -14.48
CA LEU A 6 2.11 -6.95 -13.13
C LEU A 6 3.21 -6.60 -12.13
N VAL A 7 4.31 -7.35 -12.16
CA VAL A 7 5.46 -7.15 -11.27
C VAL A 7 6.03 -5.74 -11.41
N GLU A 8 6.13 -5.22 -12.64
CA GLU A 8 6.60 -3.85 -12.90
C GLU A 8 5.63 -2.78 -12.36
N LEU A 9 4.33 -3.05 -12.35
CA LEU A 9 3.29 -2.10 -11.94
C LEU A 9 2.89 -2.21 -10.46
N VAL A 10 3.44 -3.17 -9.71
CA VAL A 10 3.01 -3.46 -8.32
C VAL A 10 3.13 -2.25 -7.41
N THR A 11 4.20 -1.46 -7.54
CA THR A 11 4.40 -0.25 -6.74
C THR A 11 3.38 0.82 -7.08
N ALA A 12 3.17 1.09 -8.37
CA ALA A 12 2.20 2.09 -8.81
C ALA A 12 0.76 1.71 -8.41
N PHE A 13 0.42 0.42 -8.42
CA PHE A 13 -0.85 -0.08 -7.89
C PHE A 13 -0.98 0.20 -6.39
N LEU A 14 0.04 -0.12 -5.59
CA LEU A 14 0.03 0.10 -4.14
C LEU A 14 0.01 1.60 -3.76
N GLU A 15 0.57 2.46 -4.59
CA GLU A 15 0.55 3.91 -4.43
C GLU A 15 -0.73 4.57 -4.97
N GLY A 16 -1.62 3.81 -5.64
CA GLY A 16 -2.84 4.33 -6.23
C GLY A 16 -2.61 5.30 -7.39
N THR A 17 -1.51 5.12 -8.14
CA THR A 17 -1.09 6.02 -9.22
C THR A 17 -1.36 5.47 -10.62
N LEU A 18 -1.94 4.27 -10.73
CA LEU A 18 -2.37 3.71 -12.00
C LEU A 18 -3.58 4.46 -12.57
N ASP A 19 -3.64 4.58 -13.89
CA ASP A 19 -4.88 4.97 -14.57
C ASP A 19 -5.92 3.83 -14.46
N SER A 20 -7.20 4.19 -14.53
CA SER A 20 -8.31 3.26 -14.27
C SER A 20 -8.32 2.03 -15.17
N GLU A 21 -7.89 2.16 -16.42
CA GLU A 21 -7.87 1.04 -17.37
C GLU A 21 -6.70 0.10 -17.11
N THR A 22 -5.55 0.62 -16.67
CA THR A 22 -4.42 -0.20 -16.22
C THR A 22 -4.72 -0.89 -14.90
N GLU A 23 -5.33 -0.19 -13.93
CA GLU A 23 -5.73 -0.76 -12.64
C GLU A 23 -6.75 -1.89 -12.82
N ARG A 24 -7.76 -1.70 -13.68
CA ARG A 24 -8.73 -2.76 -14.01
C ARG A 24 -8.04 -4.02 -14.55
N ARG A 25 -7.14 -3.86 -15.53
CA ARG A 25 -6.36 -4.99 -16.09
C ARG A 25 -5.43 -5.63 -15.06
N PHE A 26 -4.96 -4.86 -14.08
CA PHE A 26 -4.17 -5.35 -12.95
C PHE A 26 -4.98 -6.28 -12.06
N VAL A 27 -6.14 -5.81 -11.61
CA VAL A 27 -7.07 -6.57 -10.75
C VAL A 27 -7.58 -7.83 -11.45
N GLU A 28 -7.93 -7.73 -12.74
CA GLU A 28 -8.34 -8.89 -13.54
C GLU A 28 -7.26 -9.97 -13.62
N HIS A 29 -5.99 -9.59 -13.70
CA HIS A 29 -4.91 -10.56 -13.70
C HIS A 29 -4.73 -11.24 -12.34
N LEU A 30 -4.82 -10.48 -11.24
CA LEU A 30 -4.76 -11.05 -9.89
C LEU A 30 -5.83 -12.13 -9.69
N ALA A 31 -7.06 -11.87 -10.15
CA ALA A 31 -8.17 -12.82 -10.06
C ALA A 31 -7.96 -14.14 -10.84
N MET A 32 -7.04 -14.15 -11.81
CA MET A 32 -6.77 -15.32 -12.66
C MET A 32 -5.40 -15.96 -12.43
N CYS A 33 -4.56 -15.39 -11.56
CA CYS A 33 -3.19 -15.84 -11.34
C CYS A 33 -2.82 -15.85 -9.86
N GLU A 34 -2.96 -17.01 -9.23
CA GLU A 34 -2.57 -17.26 -7.83
C GLU A 34 -1.11 -16.84 -7.54
N GLY A 35 -0.19 -17.07 -8.49
CA GLY A 35 1.21 -16.69 -8.33
C GLY A 35 1.41 -15.17 -8.19
N CYS A 36 0.61 -14.36 -8.88
CA CYS A 36 0.67 -12.90 -8.77
C CYS A 36 -0.06 -12.37 -7.53
N GLU A 37 -1.11 -13.06 -7.08
CA GLU A 37 -1.74 -12.78 -5.78
C GLU A 37 -0.75 -12.99 -4.63
N ILE A 38 -0.07 -14.15 -4.62
CA ILE A 38 1.00 -14.45 -3.65
C ILE A 38 2.12 -13.41 -3.72
N TYR A 39 2.53 -13.01 -4.93
CA TYR A 39 3.56 -11.99 -5.11
C TYR A 39 3.14 -10.63 -4.50
N LEU A 40 1.91 -10.18 -4.77
CA LEU A 40 1.39 -8.94 -4.20
C LEU A 40 1.38 -8.99 -2.66
N ASP A 41 0.97 -10.11 -2.07
CA ASP A 41 0.97 -10.29 -0.62
C ASP A 41 2.38 -10.39 -0.02
N GLN A 42 3.37 -10.88 -0.77
CA GLN A 42 4.78 -10.79 -0.36
C GLN A 42 5.25 -9.34 -0.30
N ILE A 43 4.96 -8.55 -1.33
CA ILE A 43 5.37 -7.13 -1.38
C ILE A 43 4.71 -6.33 -0.24
N ARG A 44 3.41 -6.53 0.01
CA ARG A 44 2.70 -5.90 1.15
C ARG A 44 3.39 -6.21 2.48
N ARG A 45 3.72 -7.48 2.73
CA ARG A 45 4.44 -7.88 3.95
C ARG A 45 5.82 -7.25 4.06
N SER A 46 6.57 -7.18 2.97
CA SER A 46 7.88 -6.51 2.96
C SER A 46 7.76 -5.02 3.31
N ILE A 47 6.74 -4.33 2.80
CA ILE A 47 6.45 -2.93 3.14
C ILE A 47 6.12 -2.80 4.63
N ASP A 48 5.27 -3.67 5.17
CA ASP A 48 4.88 -3.64 6.58
C ASP A 48 6.06 -3.93 7.53
N GLU A 49 6.92 -4.88 7.18
CA GLU A 49 8.14 -5.19 7.94
C GLU A 49 9.13 -4.02 7.94
N VAL A 50 9.42 -3.46 6.77
CA VAL A 50 10.31 -2.30 6.63
C VAL A 50 9.69 -1.05 7.28
N GLY A 51 8.37 -0.89 7.23
CA GLY A 51 7.64 0.18 7.88
C GLY A 51 7.69 0.07 9.40
N ARG A 52 7.54 -1.13 9.97
CA ARG A 52 7.66 -1.37 11.43
C ARG A 52 9.06 -1.02 11.96
N LEU A 53 10.11 -1.41 11.25
CA LEU A 53 11.49 -1.01 11.61
C LEU A 53 11.68 0.51 11.63
N ARG A 54 10.93 1.26 10.80
CA ARG A 54 10.93 2.72 10.85
C ARG A 54 10.05 3.29 11.96
N ALA A 55 8.95 2.62 12.31
CA ALA A 55 8.02 3.08 13.34
C ALA A 55 8.60 3.03 14.76
N GLU A 56 9.65 2.25 15.01
CA GLU A 56 10.46 2.29 16.24
C GLU A 56 11.13 3.67 16.51
N SER A 57 10.93 4.66 15.63
CA SER A 57 11.49 6.01 15.76
C SER A 57 10.56 7.07 16.37
N LEU A 58 9.26 6.80 16.56
CA LEU A 58 8.36 7.77 17.19
C LEU A 58 8.29 7.54 18.70
N SER A 59 8.68 8.54 19.48
CA SER A 59 8.44 8.54 20.93
C SER A 59 6.93 8.53 21.22
N GLU A 60 6.54 7.92 22.34
CA GLU A 60 5.14 7.88 22.79
C GLU A 60 4.52 9.29 22.86
N GLU A 61 5.29 10.27 23.33
CA GLU A 61 4.89 11.68 23.38
C GLU A 61 4.57 12.27 21.99
N THR A 62 5.37 11.94 20.97
CA THR A 62 5.13 12.41 19.60
C THR A 62 3.88 11.75 19.02
N ARG A 63 3.70 10.46 19.27
CA ARG A 63 2.50 9.72 18.85
C ARG A 63 1.23 10.30 19.47
N ASP A 64 1.24 10.58 20.77
CA ASP A 64 0.08 11.11 21.48
C ASP A 64 -0.29 12.51 20.98
N ARG A 65 0.69 13.38 20.74
CA ARG A 65 0.48 14.70 20.13
C ARG A 65 -0.14 14.60 18.72
N LEU A 66 0.33 13.67 17.90
CA LEU A 66 -0.23 13.46 16.55
C LEU A 66 -1.67 12.94 16.62
N LEU A 67 -1.97 11.99 17.50
CA LEU A 67 -3.32 11.46 17.68
C LEU A 67 -4.28 12.52 18.20
N ASP A 68 -3.84 13.39 19.11
CA ASP A 68 -4.66 14.51 19.59
C ASP A 68 -4.93 15.54 18.49
N ALA A 69 -3.92 15.86 17.68
CA ALA A 69 -4.08 16.74 16.52
C ALA A 69 -5.09 16.18 15.49
N PHE A 70 -5.05 14.89 15.17
CA PHE A 70 -6.02 14.26 14.27
C PHE A 70 -7.45 14.23 14.85
N ARG A 71 -7.61 14.04 16.17
CA ARG A 71 -8.94 14.06 16.82
C ARG A 71 -9.56 15.45 16.81
N ASN A 72 -8.73 16.48 16.96
CA ASN A 72 -9.15 17.88 16.95
C ASN A 72 -9.15 18.47 15.53
N PHE A 73 -8.84 17.68 14.50
CA PHE A 73 -8.87 18.14 13.12
C PHE A 73 -10.32 18.40 12.71
N PRO A 74 -10.68 19.63 12.31
CA PRO A 74 -11.99 19.90 11.75
C PRO A 74 -12.14 19.05 10.49
N ARG A 75 -13.17 18.21 10.42
CA ARG A 75 -13.54 17.57 9.17
C ARG A 75 -14.06 18.66 8.25
N ASP A 76 -13.24 19.10 7.30
CA ASP A 76 -13.73 19.94 6.22
C ASP A 76 -14.94 19.26 5.57
N SER A 77 -16.04 20.02 5.49
CA SER A 77 -17.34 19.63 4.94
C SER A 77 -17.34 19.62 3.42
#